data_AF-U2J154-F1
#
_entry.id   AF-U2J154-F1
#
_cell.length_a   1.000
_cell.length_b   1.000
_cell.length_c   1.000
_cell.angle_alpha   90.00
_cell.angle_beta   90.00
_cell.angle_gamma   90.00
#
_symmetry.space_group_name_H-M   'P 1'
#
loop_
_entity.id
_entity.type
_entity.pdbx_description
1 polymer ?
#
loop_
_entity_poly.entity_id
_entity_poly.type
_entity_poly.pdbx_seq_one_letter_code
_entity_poly.pdbx_strand_id
1 'polypeptide(L)'
;MRTAKHFALFFILCLFCQPILAQHRVRLADLPPFERVVLIVKYFEGLHNKPKDFPYVGYGHRLQPGEHFTADMTERQADSLLRADLWKCFEHFKGCGKDALLLTLLAYNVGVGRLLGYGKHPKSRLLRKIEAGNRNFYQEYVSFCRYKGKVLKGLVKRRQVEFAMFYIP
;
A
#
# COMPACT_ATOMS: atom_id res chain seq x y z
N MET A 1 30.91 -48.42 -18.82
CA MET A 1 30.28 -48.20 -17.49
C MET A 1 30.83 -46.97 -16.72
N ARG A 2 31.37 -45.93 -17.37
CA ARG A 2 31.92 -44.73 -16.69
C ARG A 2 31.04 -43.48 -16.85
N THR A 3 30.29 -43.41 -17.95
CA THR A 3 29.37 -42.32 -18.30
C THR A 3 28.05 -42.35 -17.51
N ALA A 4 27.51 -43.55 -17.21
CA ALA A 4 26.29 -43.69 -16.41
C ALA A 4 26.43 -43.17 -14.95
N LYS A 5 27.65 -43.24 -14.38
CA LYS A 5 27.92 -42.75 -13.01
C LYS A 5 27.91 -41.22 -12.93
N HIS A 6 28.31 -40.52 -14.00
CA HIS A 6 28.32 -39.05 -14.04
C HIS A 6 26.91 -38.47 -14.23
N PHE A 7 26.06 -39.14 -15.01
CA PHE A 7 24.65 -38.78 -15.13
C PHE A 7 23.88 -38.97 -13.83
N ALA A 8 24.13 -40.05 -13.09
CA ALA A 8 23.53 -40.26 -11.77
C ALA A 8 23.97 -39.21 -10.74
N LEU A 9 25.25 -38.80 -10.76
CA LEU A 9 25.78 -37.78 -9.85
C LEU A 9 25.19 -36.38 -10.15
N PHE A 10 24.99 -36.04 -11.44
CA PHE A 10 24.36 -34.80 -11.85
C PHE A 10 22.87 -34.73 -11.44
N PHE A 11 22.15 -35.85 -11.57
CA PHE A 11 20.75 -35.94 -11.13
C PHE A 11 20.59 -35.80 -9.61
N ILE A 12 21.53 -36.35 -8.82
CA ILE A 12 21.54 -36.22 -7.35
C ILE A 12 21.88 -34.76 -6.95
N LEU A 13 22.82 -34.10 -7.63
CA LEU A 13 23.13 -32.69 -7.37
C LEU A 13 21.94 -31.77 -7.68
N CYS A 14 21.16 -32.06 -8.72
CA CYS A 14 19.92 -31.34 -9.06
C CYS A 14 18.78 -31.59 -8.05
N LEU A 15 18.69 -32.78 -7.46
CA LEU A 15 17.69 -33.08 -6.42
C LEU A 15 18.02 -32.43 -5.07
N PHE A 16 19.30 -32.23 -4.74
CA PHE A 16 19.75 -31.44 -3.57
C PHE A 16 19.80 -29.92 -3.82
N CYS A 17 19.72 -29.50 -5.07
CA CYS A 17 19.44 -28.11 -5.46
C CYS A 17 17.92 -27.89 -5.56
N GLN A 18 17.17 -28.30 -4.53
CA GLN A 18 15.85 -27.71 -4.32
C GLN A 18 16.08 -26.22 -4.11
N PRO A 19 15.44 -25.34 -4.88
CA PRO A 19 15.71 -23.93 -4.77
C PRO A 19 15.30 -23.48 -3.36
N ILE A 20 16.26 -22.88 -2.66
CA ILE A 20 16.04 -22.13 -1.41
C ILE A 20 14.94 -21.03 -1.59
N LEU A 21 14.48 -20.80 -2.83
CA LEU A 21 13.34 -19.95 -3.19
C LEU A 21 11.94 -20.57 -2.98
N ALA A 22 11.80 -21.86 -2.69
CA ALA A 22 10.49 -22.50 -2.61
C ALA A 22 9.73 -22.29 -1.28
N GLN A 23 10.30 -21.61 -0.28
CA GLN A 23 9.70 -21.57 1.07
C GLN A 23 9.82 -20.22 1.78
N HIS A 24 9.35 -19.15 1.14
CA HIS A 24 8.92 -17.95 1.88
C HIS A 24 7.65 -17.35 1.28
N ARG A 25 6.58 -18.16 1.17
CA ARG A 25 5.23 -17.59 1.14
C ARG A 25 4.87 -17.12 2.55
N VAL A 26 5.45 -15.99 2.96
CA VAL A 26 4.99 -15.31 4.18
C VAL A 26 3.51 -15.06 3.98
N ARG A 27 2.65 -15.60 4.85
CA ARG A 27 1.24 -15.28 4.76
C ARG A 27 1.15 -13.80 5.07
N LEU A 28 0.34 -13.06 4.31
CA LEU A 28 0.19 -11.62 4.56
C LEU A 28 -0.18 -11.33 6.03
N ALA A 29 -0.90 -12.25 6.68
CA ALA A 29 -1.24 -12.18 8.10
C ALA A 29 -0.02 -12.18 9.05
N ASP A 30 1.08 -12.83 8.67
CA ASP A 30 2.29 -13.01 9.49
C ASP A 30 3.22 -11.78 9.43
N LEU A 31 2.96 -10.86 8.52
CA LEU A 31 3.74 -9.62 8.37
C LEU A 31 3.34 -8.58 9.43
N PRO A 32 4.31 -7.76 9.90
CA PRO A 32 4.01 -6.60 10.71
C PRO A 32 2.95 -5.71 10.05
N PRO A 33 2.03 -5.08 10.82
CA PRO A 33 0.91 -4.31 10.25
C PRO A 33 1.33 -3.28 9.20
N PHE A 34 2.44 -2.57 9.41
CA PHE A 34 2.94 -1.57 8.47
C PHE A 34 3.44 -2.19 7.15
N GLU A 35 4.07 -3.37 7.18
CA GLU A 35 4.49 -4.08 5.96
C GLU A 35 3.28 -4.49 5.11
N ARG A 36 2.17 -4.88 5.75
CA ARG A 36 0.92 -5.17 5.03
C ARG A 36 0.38 -3.93 4.33
N VAL A 37 0.47 -2.75 4.96
CA VAL A 37 0.09 -1.46 4.34
C VAL A 37 0.92 -1.22 3.09
N VAL A 38 2.24 -1.33 3.18
CA VAL A 38 3.16 -1.14 2.04
C VAL A 38 2.77 -2.06 0.89
N LEU A 39 2.58 -3.36 1.14
CA LEU A 39 2.23 -4.33 0.10
C LEU A 39 0.89 -4.04 -0.57
N ILE A 40 -0.14 -3.68 0.20
CA ILE A 40 -1.46 -3.36 -0.36
C ILE A 40 -1.41 -2.09 -1.21
N VAL A 41 -0.65 -1.07 -0.80
CA VAL A 41 -0.47 0.13 -1.62
C VAL A 41 0.26 -0.20 -2.92
N LYS A 42 1.36 -0.96 -2.86
CA LYS A 42 2.07 -1.40 -4.07
C LYS A 42 1.16 -2.15 -5.04
N TYR A 43 0.31 -3.03 -4.53
CA TYR A 43 -0.64 -3.81 -5.34
C TYR A 43 -1.64 -2.91 -6.09
N PHE A 44 -2.17 -1.88 -5.44
CA PHE A 44 -3.18 -1.01 -6.05
C PHE A 44 -2.60 0.12 -6.92
N GLU A 45 -1.43 0.66 -6.57
CA GLU A 45 -0.82 1.77 -7.32
C GLU A 45 0.01 1.26 -8.50
N GLY A 46 0.76 0.16 -8.32
CA GLY A 46 1.78 -0.25 -9.28
C GLY A 46 3.01 0.67 -9.26
N LEU A 47 4.09 0.22 -9.89
CA LEU A 47 5.35 0.97 -9.97
C LEU A 47 5.35 1.92 -11.19
N HIS A 48 5.45 3.21 -10.93
CA HIS A 48 5.66 4.28 -11.90
C HIS A 48 7.15 4.56 -12.04
N ASN A 49 7.78 3.89 -13.01
CA ASN A 49 9.20 4.07 -13.33
C ASN A 49 9.45 4.27 -14.83
N LYS A 50 8.48 4.87 -15.53
CA LYS A 50 8.57 5.14 -16.98
C LYS A 50 8.31 6.61 -17.25
N PRO A 51 8.94 7.20 -18.30
CA PRO A 51 8.74 8.62 -18.63
C PRO A 51 7.28 9.04 -18.83
N LYS A 52 6.42 8.13 -19.33
CA LYS A 52 4.99 8.38 -19.55
C LYS A 52 4.18 8.58 -18.26
N ASP A 53 4.69 8.13 -17.12
CA ASP A 53 4.01 8.23 -15.82
C ASP A 53 4.30 9.57 -15.14
N PHE A 54 5.30 10.33 -15.64
CA PHE A 54 5.68 11.63 -15.13
C PHE A 54 4.49 12.62 -15.18
N PRO A 55 4.23 13.41 -14.13
CA PRO A 55 5.07 13.73 -12.96
C PRO A 55 4.88 12.79 -11.76
N TYR A 56 4.37 11.57 -11.97
CA TYR A 56 4.29 10.55 -10.93
C TYR A 56 5.46 9.59 -11.01
N VAL A 57 6.02 9.22 -9.85
CA VAL A 57 7.14 8.29 -9.69
C VAL A 57 6.86 7.31 -8.56
N GLY A 58 7.61 6.20 -8.52
CA GLY A 58 7.48 5.19 -7.47
C GLY A 58 6.07 4.63 -7.39
N TYR A 59 5.48 4.53 -6.20
CA TYR A 59 4.14 3.96 -6.03
C TYR A 59 3.04 5.04 -5.96
N GLY A 60 3.00 5.94 -6.95
CA GLY A 60 1.97 6.99 -7.02
C GLY A 60 2.37 8.32 -6.36
N HIS A 61 3.64 8.51 -6.02
CA HIS A 61 4.15 9.78 -5.52
C HIS A 61 4.16 10.82 -6.64
N ARG A 62 3.49 11.96 -6.43
CA ARG A 62 3.54 13.11 -7.34
C ARG A 62 4.63 14.06 -6.87
N LEU A 63 5.56 14.41 -7.76
CA LEU A 63 6.62 15.36 -7.45
C LEU A 63 6.08 16.68 -6.90
N GLN A 64 6.65 17.12 -5.79
CA GLN A 64 6.43 18.41 -5.16
C GLN A 64 7.46 19.45 -5.63
N PRO A 65 7.17 20.76 -5.49
CA PRO A 65 8.15 21.80 -5.78
C PRO A 65 9.47 21.59 -5.02
N GLY A 66 10.59 21.56 -5.75
CA GLY A 66 11.93 21.35 -5.18
C GLY A 66 12.39 19.89 -5.09
N GLU A 67 11.53 18.91 -5.41
CA GLU A 67 11.95 17.52 -5.52
C GLU A 67 12.55 17.23 -6.91
N HIS A 68 13.63 16.44 -6.93
CA HIS A 68 14.40 16.10 -8.14
C HIS A 68 14.37 14.60 -8.48
N PHE A 69 13.28 13.91 -8.09
CA PHE A 69 13.11 12.50 -8.44
C PHE A 69 12.95 12.32 -9.95
N THR A 70 13.53 11.24 -10.50
CA THR A 70 13.45 10.93 -11.92
C THR A 70 12.46 9.80 -12.17
N ALA A 71 11.99 9.69 -13.42
CA ALA A 71 11.14 8.59 -13.83
C ALA A 71 11.87 7.24 -13.80
N ASP A 72 13.20 7.19 -13.87
CA ASP A 72 13.98 5.94 -13.86
C ASP A 72 14.32 5.48 -12.42
N MET A 73 13.31 5.47 -11.56
CA MET A 73 13.46 5.12 -10.15
C MET A 73 13.53 3.60 -9.97
N THR A 74 14.54 3.13 -9.24
CA THR A 74 14.63 1.70 -8.87
C THR A 74 13.49 1.31 -7.92
N GLU A 75 13.08 0.04 -7.94
CA GLU A 75 12.03 -0.44 -7.03
C GLU A 75 12.39 -0.22 -5.54
N ARG A 76 13.69 -0.33 -5.19
CA ARG A 76 14.16 -0.06 -3.82
C ARG A 76 13.99 1.41 -3.42
N GLN A 77 14.32 2.34 -4.31
CA GLN A 77 14.11 3.77 -4.09
C GLN A 77 12.61 4.07 -3.98
N ALA A 78 11.79 3.50 -4.86
CA ALA A 78 10.33 3.63 -4.83
C ALA A 78 9.72 3.08 -3.53
N ASP A 79 10.21 1.94 -3.04
CA ASP A 79 9.80 1.36 -1.75
C ASP A 79 10.15 2.29 -0.58
N SER A 80 11.36 2.84 -0.58
CA SER A 80 11.82 3.77 0.47
C SER A 80 10.99 5.07 0.45
N LEU A 81 10.69 5.61 -0.73
CA LEU A 81 9.83 6.77 -0.89
C LEU A 81 8.40 6.49 -0.42
N LEU A 82 7.82 5.35 -0.82
CA LEU A 82 6.50 4.92 -0.38
C LEU A 82 6.40 4.83 1.14
N ARG A 83 7.41 4.22 1.79
CA ARG A 83 7.45 4.11 3.26
C ARG A 83 7.50 5.48 3.92
N ALA A 84 8.30 6.42 3.39
CA ALA A 84 8.38 7.78 3.89
C ALA A 84 7.02 8.51 3.76
N ASP A 85 6.35 8.38 2.62
CA ASP A 85 5.04 9.01 2.39
C ASP A 85 3.94 8.42 3.27
N LEU A 86 3.94 7.10 3.46
CA LEU A 86 3.03 6.41 4.39
C LEU A 86 3.28 6.84 5.83
N TRP A 87 4.54 6.99 6.22
CA TRP A 87 4.90 7.48 7.55
C TRP A 87 4.40 8.92 7.77
N LYS A 88 4.61 9.82 6.80
CA LYS A 88 4.06 11.18 6.83
C LYS A 88 2.54 11.18 6.99
N CYS A 89 1.83 10.30 6.27
CA CYS A 89 0.38 10.15 6.42
C CYS A 89 0.00 9.63 7.82
N PHE A 90 0.71 8.62 8.32
CA PHE A 90 0.46 8.00 9.63
C PHE A 90 0.59 8.99 10.78
N GLU A 91 1.57 9.89 10.73
CA GLU A 91 1.78 10.90 11.77
C GLU A 91 0.53 11.77 12.03
N HIS A 92 -0.28 12.03 11.01
CA HIS A 92 -1.55 12.77 11.17
C HIS A 92 -2.64 11.98 11.91
N PHE A 93 -2.57 10.64 11.90
CA PHE A 93 -3.63 9.76 12.41
C PHE A 93 -3.18 8.88 13.57
N LYS A 94 -1.93 8.98 14.05
CA LYS A 94 -1.41 8.17 15.17
C LYS A 94 -2.25 8.25 16.44
N GLY A 95 -2.95 9.37 16.66
CA GLY A 95 -3.89 9.55 17.78
C GLY A 95 -5.22 8.81 17.63
N CYS A 96 -5.53 8.25 16.46
CA CYS A 96 -6.78 7.49 16.20
C CYS A 96 -6.70 6.02 16.66
N GLY A 97 -5.67 5.65 17.41
CA GLY A 97 -5.51 4.31 17.98
C GLY A 97 -5.48 3.22 16.90
N LYS A 98 -6.31 2.18 17.07
CA LYS A 98 -6.37 1.02 16.16
C LYS A 98 -6.78 1.37 14.72
N ASP A 99 -7.40 2.53 14.51
CA ASP A 99 -7.84 2.99 13.18
C ASP A 99 -6.76 3.78 12.42
N ALA A 100 -5.61 4.06 13.05
CA ALA A 100 -4.55 4.89 12.46
C ALA A 100 -4.08 4.35 11.10
N LEU A 101 -3.77 3.05 11.00
CA LEU A 101 -3.29 2.45 9.74
C LEU A 101 -4.37 2.44 8.63
N LEU A 102 -5.63 2.21 9.01
CA LEU A 102 -6.76 2.24 8.07
C LEU A 102 -6.96 3.66 7.50
N LEU A 103 -6.79 4.68 8.34
CA LEU A 103 -6.80 6.08 7.94
C LEU A 103 -5.56 6.46 7.12
N THR A 104 -4.38 5.93 7.43
CA THR A 104 -3.16 6.11 6.62
C THR A 104 -3.35 5.62 5.19
N LEU A 105 -3.91 4.41 5.01
CA LEU A 105 -4.19 3.86 3.67
C LEU A 105 -5.15 4.74 2.87
N LEU A 106 -6.20 5.24 3.54
CA LEU A 106 -7.16 6.12 2.91
C LEU A 106 -6.51 7.47 2.55
N ALA A 107 -5.80 8.09 3.49
CA ALA A 107 -5.13 9.36 3.30
C ALA A 107 -4.06 9.31 2.22
N TYR A 108 -3.34 8.19 2.09
CA TYR A 108 -2.38 8.01 0.99
C TYR A 108 -3.07 8.11 -0.37
N ASN A 109 -4.24 7.47 -0.51
CA ASN A 109 -4.96 7.47 -1.79
C ASN A 109 -5.73 8.76 -2.08
N VAL A 110 -6.41 9.34 -1.08
CA VAL A 110 -7.32 10.49 -1.29
C VAL A 110 -6.77 11.82 -0.78
N GLY A 111 -5.60 11.80 -0.14
CA GLY A 111 -4.96 12.95 0.50
C GLY A 111 -5.40 13.17 1.95
N VAL A 112 -4.45 13.56 2.81
CA VAL A 112 -4.67 13.88 4.24
C VAL A 112 -5.75 14.96 4.41
N GLY A 113 -5.67 16.04 3.62
CA GLY A 113 -6.63 17.15 3.69
C GLY A 113 -8.07 16.72 3.41
N ARG A 114 -8.28 15.65 2.63
CA ARG A 114 -9.63 15.12 2.37
C ARG A 114 -10.28 14.53 3.62
N LEU A 115 -9.46 14.09 4.59
CA LEU A 115 -9.92 13.58 5.87
C LEU A 115 -9.98 14.66 6.94
N LEU A 116 -8.92 15.45 7.08
CA LEU A 116 -8.80 16.51 8.10
C LEU A 116 -9.68 17.73 7.81
N GLY A 117 -9.99 17.99 6.53
CA GLY A 117 -10.56 19.25 6.08
C GLY A 117 -9.49 20.26 5.69
N TYR A 118 -9.88 21.26 4.88
CA TYR A 118 -9.04 22.38 4.46
C TYR A 118 -9.90 23.54 3.94
N GLY A 119 -9.55 24.77 4.31
CA GLY A 119 -10.31 25.97 3.91
C GLY A 119 -11.79 25.86 4.26
N LYS A 120 -12.66 25.85 3.25
CA LYS A 120 -14.13 25.70 3.40
C LYS A 120 -14.58 24.23 3.48
N HIS A 121 -13.70 23.27 3.27
CA HIS A 121 -14.03 21.85 3.37
C HIS A 121 -13.87 21.38 4.83
N PRO A 122 -14.96 20.96 5.49
CA PRO A 122 -14.88 20.51 6.87
C PRO A 122 -14.22 19.14 6.97
N LYS A 123 -13.80 18.80 8.20
CA LYS A 123 -13.34 17.46 8.56
C LYS A 123 -14.35 16.39 8.14
N SER A 124 -13.85 15.30 7.57
CA SER A 124 -14.69 14.20 7.08
C SER A 124 -15.56 13.61 8.18
N ARG A 125 -16.77 13.15 7.82
CA ARG A 125 -17.67 12.46 8.77
C ARG A 125 -17.03 11.19 9.33
N LEU A 126 -16.24 10.49 8.51
CA LEU A 126 -15.44 9.33 8.92
C LEU A 126 -14.56 9.67 10.13
N LEU A 127 -13.71 10.68 9.98
CA LEU A 127 -12.76 11.03 11.03
C LEU A 127 -13.47 11.56 12.29
N ARG A 128 -14.51 12.38 12.13
CA ARG A 128 -15.33 12.85 13.27
C ARG A 128 -15.97 11.69 14.05
N LYS A 129 -16.43 10.64 13.36
CA LYS A 129 -16.96 9.44 14.02
C LYS A 129 -15.89 8.72 14.83
N ILE A 130 -14.72 8.47 14.22
CA ILE A 130 -13.59 7.81 14.89
C ILE A 130 -13.13 8.60 16.12
N GLU A 131 -12.96 9.91 16.00
CA GLU A 131 -12.57 10.81 17.09
C GLU A 131 -13.60 10.83 18.23
N ALA A 132 -14.90 10.67 17.90
CA ALA A 132 -15.97 10.55 18.89
C ALA A 132 -16.13 9.13 19.47
N GLY A 133 -15.24 8.19 19.13
CA GLY A 133 -15.32 6.79 19.54
C GLY A 133 -16.42 5.99 18.83
N ASN A 134 -17.11 6.57 17.84
CA ASN A 134 -18.12 5.87 17.06
C ASN A 134 -17.47 5.01 15.97
N ARG A 135 -17.46 3.71 16.22
CA ARG A 135 -16.84 2.68 15.38
C ARG A 135 -17.73 2.17 14.25
N ASN A 136 -18.99 2.64 14.16
CA ASN A 136 -19.89 2.36 13.04
C ASN A 136 -19.64 3.36 11.90
N PHE A 137 -18.50 3.22 11.23
CA PHE A 137 -18.04 4.12 10.17
C PHE A 137 -17.78 3.45 8.81
N TYR A 138 -18.15 2.18 8.65
CA TYR A 138 -17.93 1.42 7.42
C TYR A 138 -18.45 2.16 6.18
N GLN A 139 -19.69 2.65 6.24
CA GLN A 139 -20.32 3.37 5.14
C GLN A 139 -19.55 4.66 4.78
N GLU A 140 -19.08 5.40 5.79
CA GLU A 140 -18.25 6.58 5.53
C GLU A 140 -16.92 6.20 4.87
N TYR A 141 -16.27 5.12 5.30
CA TYR A 141 -15.00 4.67 4.71
C TYR A 141 -15.15 4.27 3.24
N VAL A 142 -16.13 3.43 2.91
CA VAL A 142 -16.33 2.95 1.53
C VAL A 142 -16.92 4.02 0.61
N SER A 143 -17.38 5.16 1.14
CA SER A 143 -17.88 6.27 0.31
C SER A 143 -16.79 7.04 -0.45
N PHE A 144 -15.50 6.86 -0.09
CA PHE A 144 -14.34 7.48 -0.73
C PHE A 144 -13.98 6.81 -2.07
N CYS A 145 -14.95 6.75 -2.98
CA CYS A 145 -14.84 6.05 -4.27
C CYS A 145 -15.25 6.91 -5.47
N ARG A 146 -15.37 8.23 -5.29
CA ARG A 146 -15.84 9.15 -6.33
C ARG A 146 -14.70 9.94 -6.94
N TYR A 147 -14.69 10.02 -8.26
CA TYR A 147 -13.83 10.91 -9.03
C TYR A 147 -14.71 11.71 -10.01
N LYS A 148 -14.59 13.04 -9.98
CA LYS A 148 -15.42 13.96 -10.80
C LYS A 148 -16.92 13.62 -10.78
N GLY A 149 -17.44 13.31 -9.59
CA GLY A 149 -18.85 12.96 -9.38
C GLY A 149 -19.26 11.51 -9.70
N LYS A 150 -18.39 10.72 -10.35
CA LYS A 150 -18.69 9.32 -10.72
C LYS A 150 -18.07 8.34 -9.74
N VAL A 151 -18.80 7.27 -9.42
CA VAL A 151 -18.28 6.16 -8.59
C VAL A 151 -17.37 5.28 -9.45
N LEU A 152 -16.15 5.05 -8.99
CA LEU A 152 -15.19 4.16 -9.65
C LEU A 152 -15.22 2.77 -9.02
N LYS A 153 -15.59 1.74 -9.79
CA LYS A 153 -15.66 0.34 -9.31
C LYS A 153 -14.34 -0.14 -8.68
N GLY A 154 -13.20 0.26 -9.25
CA GLY A 154 -11.88 -0.06 -8.73
C GLY A 154 -11.65 0.49 -7.31
N LEU A 155 -12.08 1.73 -7.04
CA LEU A 155 -11.98 2.32 -5.71
C LEU A 155 -12.90 1.62 -4.72
N VAL A 156 -14.12 1.23 -5.13
CA VAL A 156 -15.03 0.47 -4.26
C VAL A 156 -14.38 -0.82 -3.79
N LYS A 157 -13.80 -1.60 -4.73
CA LYS A 157 -13.07 -2.83 -4.40
C LYS A 157 -11.89 -2.55 -3.48
N ARG A 158 -11.11 -1.49 -3.75
CA ARG A 158 -9.98 -1.08 -2.90
C ARG A 158 -10.42 -0.78 -1.47
N ARG A 159 -11.45 0.05 -1.27
CA ARG A 159 -11.94 0.39 0.07
C ARG A 159 -12.45 -0.83 0.83
N GLN A 160 -13.11 -1.76 0.15
CA GLN A 160 -13.58 -3.01 0.76
C GLN A 160 -12.41 -3.89 1.22
N VAL A 161 -11.38 -4.04 0.38
CA VAL A 161 -10.17 -4.81 0.73
C VAL A 161 -9.43 -4.16 1.89
N GLU A 162 -9.16 -2.86 1.83
CA GLU A 162 -8.48 -2.14 2.92
C GLU A 162 -9.26 -2.24 4.24
N PHE A 163 -10.57 -2.05 4.21
CA PHE A 163 -11.40 -2.16 5.41
C PHE A 163 -11.37 -3.58 5.97
N ALA A 164 -11.54 -4.61 5.14
CA ALA A 164 -11.52 -6.00 5.59
C ALA A 164 -10.18 -6.42 6.21
N MET A 165 -9.07 -5.82 5.75
CA MET A 165 -7.73 -6.16 6.22
C MET A 165 -7.26 -5.35 7.43
N PHE A 166 -7.71 -4.10 7.57
CA PHE A 166 -7.17 -3.17 8.56
C PHE A 166 -8.18 -2.67 9.58
N TYR A 167 -9.47 -2.99 9.44
CA TYR A 167 -10.43 -2.80 10.51
C TYR A 167 -10.25 -3.87 11.58
N ILE A 168 -9.80 -3.47 12.76
CA ILE A 168 -9.65 -4.34 13.93
C ILE A 168 -10.88 -4.16 14.81
N PRO A 169 -11.76 -5.16 15.01
CA PRO A 169 -13.02 -5.05 15.76
C PRO A 169 -12.91 -4.26 17.06
#